data_AF-A0A2V6J6V5-F1
#
_entry.id   AF-A0A2V6J6V5-F1
#
_cell.length_a   1.000
_cell.length_b   1.000
_cell.length_c   1.000
_cell.angle_alpha   90.00
_cell.angle_beta   90.00
_cell.angle_gamma   90.00
#
_symmetry.space_group_name_H-M   'P 1'
#
loop_
_entity.id
_entity.type
_entity.pdbx_description
1 polymer ?
#
loop_
_entity_poly.entity_id
_entity_poly.type
_entity_poly.pdbx_seq_one_letter_code
_entity_poly.pdbx_strand_id
1 'polypeptide(L)'
;MRQRTIRLRRARCLFAYWQNGQLCFHNFATRRTVSGKPITCELLAFFDKWRTSQDAVKHFAEYTQRSVRSTLAQLVKHGLLLRNDSPERKRDGRIANEWSAWLPQGSFHFCTKDAIYVDRSNWSSDRLKAILPKTPQPKLFKIVKGAAKTLLPSRVFPDSEFVRVLMSRKTHRQFSKQQLPLETVSQLLSLVWGVNGYLYTRRFGRLLHKTSTSGGARHPGEVYLMALRVKGLKAGLYHYQPATHQLETISTNTSPNKAWLYCARQHFVKNAAALFLMTAVFERTMWKYQHVRAYRVVLLDAGHLCQTFCLAATWLGLAPFCTAALKDTLIERELGIDGIGESVLYVAGVGLPTTSVRARRQFSRNAGRHAANPSKGEV
;
A
#
# COMPACT_ATOMS: atom_id res chain seq x y z
N MET A 1 45.34 1.23 18.11
CA MET A 1 43.89 1.52 17.91
C MET A 1 43.10 0.87 19.04
N ARG A 2 42.42 1.63 19.91
CA ARG A 2 41.53 1.04 20.94
C ARG A 2 40.38 0.32 20.24
N GLN A 3 40.28 -1.01 20.38
CA GLN A 3 39.10 -1.75 19.91
C GLN A 3 37.86 -1.12 20.56
N ARG A 4 36.98 -0.53 19.74
CA ARG A 4 35.70 0.00 20.21
C ARG A 4 34.93 -1.16 20.84
N THR A 5 34.65 -1.05 22.14
CA THR A 5 33.84 -2.03 22.86
C THR A 5 32.46 -2.11 22.22
N ILE A 6 32.14 -3.28 21.66
CA ILE A 6 30.83 -3.55 21.07
C ILE A 6 29.80 -3.58 22.19
N ARG A 7 28.75 -2.77 22.05
CA ARG A 7 27.60 -2.77 22.95
C ARG A 7 26.38 -3.29 22.20
N LEU A 8 25.56 -4.07 22.89
CA LEU A 8 24.31 -4.63 22.43
C LEU A 8 23.14 -3.95 23.11
N ARG A 9 22.02 -3.86 22.41
CA ARG A 9 20.73 -3.42 22.95
C ARG A 9 19.62 -4.15 22.23
N ARG A 10 18.54 -4.48 22.93
CA ARG A 10 17.30 -4.99 22.34
C ARG A 10 16.79 -4.05 21.25
N ALA A 11 16.38 -4.62 20.12
CA ALA A 11 15.68 -3.86 19.09
C ALA A 11 14.38 -3.25 19.67
N ARG A 12 14.05 -2.00 19.34
CA ARG A 12 12.79 -1.38 19.77
C ARG A 12 11.60 -1.94 19.00
N CYS A 13 11.83 -2.41 17.79
CA CYS A 13 10.80 -2.89 16.89
C CYS A 13 10.43 -4.36 17.11
N LEU A 14 10.15 -4.78 18.35
CA LEU A 14 9.86 -6.18 18.70
C LEU A 14 8.44 -6.42 19.23
N PHE A 15 7.86 -7.56 18.86
CA PHE A 15 6.75 -8.19 19.57
C PHE A 15 7.11 -9.55 20.11
N ALA A 16 6.43 -9.95 21.19
CA ALA A 16 6.36 -11.33 21.65
C ALA A 16 4.90 -11.78 21.59
N TYR A 17 4.64 -12.96 21.03
CA TYR A 17 3.30 -13.55 20.94
C TYR A 17 3.38 -15.07 20.89
N TRP A 18 2.25 -15.74 21.14
CA TRP A 18 2.15 -17.20 21.05
C TRP A 18 1.60 -17.63 19.69
N GLN A 19 2.22 -18.62 19.07
CA GLN A 19 1.73 -19.27 17.85
C GLN A 19 2.00 -20.77 17.92
N ASN A 20 0.95 -21.58 17.75
CA ASN A 20 1.04 -23.05 17.78
C ASN A 20 1.80 -23.59 19.03
N GLY A 21 1.53 -23.00 20.20
CA GLY A 21 2.18 -23.40 21.46
C GLY A 21 3.63 -22.94 21.64
N GLN A 22 4.19 -22.14 20.71
CA GLN A 22 5.55 -21.60 20.81
C GLN A 22 5.54 -20.08 21.07
N LEU A 23 6.45 -19.61 21.92
CA LEU A 23 6.69 -18.19 22.13
C LEU A 23 7.53 -17.66 20.96
N CYS A 24 6.96 -16.74 20.19
CA CYS A 24 7.56 -16.13 19.03
C CYS A 24 7.97 -14.68 19.32
N PHE A 25 9.15 -14.31 18.84
CA PHE A 25 9.65 -12.94 18.83
C PHE A 25 9.71 -12.46 17.38
N HIS A 26 9.03 -11.34 17.10
CA HIS A 26 8.96 -10.76 15.77
C HIS A 26 9.59 -9.38 15.75
N ASN A 27 10.64 -9.21 14.95
CA ASN A 27 11.17 -7.90 14.60
C ASN A 27 10.44 -7.35 13.38
N PHE A 28 9.53 -6.40 13.59
CA PHE A 28 8.70 -5.85 12.51
C PHE A 28 9.46 -4.90 11.56
N ALA A 29 10.60 -4.35 11.98
CA ALA A 29 11.45 -3.55 11.10
C ALA A 29 12.18 -4.41 10.06
N THR A 30 12.59 -5.63 10.46
CA THR A 30 13.26 -6.60 9.56
C THR A 30 12.32 -7.67 9.02
N ARG A 31 11.07 -7.73 9.52
CA ARG A 31 10.05 -8.77 9.24
C ARG A 31 10.56 -10.19 9.50
N ARG A 32 11.31 -10.37 10.58
CA ARG A 32 11.87 -11.67 10.98
C ARG A 32 11.16 -12.17 12.22
N THR A 33 10.71 -13.42 12.19
CA THR A 33 10.14 -14.11 13.35
C THR A 33 11.02 -15.28 13.72
N VAL A 34 11.26 -15.45 15.03
CA VAL A 34 11.93 -16.63 15.59
C VAL A 34 11.18 -17.11 16.83
N SER A 35 11.15 -18.42 17.06
CA SER A 35 10.69 -18.96 18.34
C SER A 35 11.82 -18.95 19.37
N GLY A 36 11.46 -18.83 20.65
CA GLY A 36 12.41 -18.81 21.75
C GLY A 36 11.80 -19.34 23.05
N LYS A 37 12.66 -19.66 24.02
CA LYS A 37 12.25 -20.06 25.37
C LYS A 37 11.89 -18.82 26.22
N PRO A 38 11.11 -18.95 27.31
CA PRO A 38 10.74 -17.82 28.18
C PRO A 38 11.92 -16.97 28.69
N ILE A 39 13.07 -17.59 29.01
CA ILE A 39 14.32 -16.92 29.40
C ILE A 39 14.80 -15.86 28.38
N THR A 40 14.37 -15.97 27.13
CA THR A 40 14.66 -14.96 26.09
C THR A 40 14.08 -13.59 26.49
N CYS A 41 12.93 -13.55 27.16
CA CYS A 41 12.34 -12.30 27.64
C CYS A 41 13.22 -11.60 28.67
N GLU A 42 13.84 -12.35 29.58
CA GLU A 42 14.74 -11.81 30.62
C GLU A 42 16.03 -11.27 30.01
N LEU A 43 16.64 -12.02 29.09
CA LEU A 43 17.79 -11.55 28.31
C LEU A 43 17.45 -10.25 27.57
N LEU A 44 16.30 -10.20 26.90
CA LEU A 44 15.84 -9.03 26.17
C LEU A 44 15.57 -7.82 27.10
N ALA A 45 14.99 -8.05 28.27
CA ALA A 45 14.77 -7.01 29.28
C ALA A 45 16.11 -6.46 29.83
N PHE A 46 17.08 -7.34 30.08
CA PHE A 46 18.42 -6.94 30.51
C PHE A 46 19.09 -5.98 29.51
N PHE A 47 18.95 -6.26 28.20
CA PHE A 47 19.48 -5.44 27.12
C PHE A 47 18.58 -4.25 26.70
N ASP A 48 17.67 -3.76 27.56
CA ASP A 48 16.89 -2.56 27.23
C ASP A 48 17.77 -1.31 26.97
N LYS A 49 18.92 -1.23 27.65
CA LYS A 49 19.98 -0.24 27.44
C LYS A 49 21.20 -0.86 26.77
N TRP A 50 22.10 -0.02 26.26
CA TRP A 50 23.37 -0.47 25.68
C TRP A 50 24.27 -1.11 26.74
N ARG A 51 24.52 -2.41 26.62
CA ARG A 51 25.38 -3.21 27.52
C ARG A 51 26.39 -4.04 26.75
N THR A 52 27.43 -4.49 27.40
CA THR A 52 28.43 -5.39 26.80
C THR A 52 28.06 -6.85 26.99
N SER A 53 28.69 -7.76 26.24
CA SER A 53 28.57 -9.20 26.50
C SER A 53 29.12 -9.60 27.87
N GLN A 54 30.10 -8.85 28.40
CA GLN A 54 30.65 -9.10 29.73
C GLN A 54 29.66 -8.78 30.84
N ASP A 55 28.85 -7.72 30.67
CA ASP A 55 27.79 -7.38 31.63
C ASP A 55 26.76 -8.51 31.72
N ALA A 56 26.40 -9.12 30.59
CA ALA A 56 25.49 -10.27 30.57
C ALA A 56 26.11 -11.52 31.22
N VAL A 57 27.38 -11.82 30.96
CA VAL A 57 28.07 -12.96 31.62
C VAL A 57 28.08 -12.80 33.14
N LYS A 58 28.23 -11.57 33.65
CA LYS A 58 28.16 -11.29 35.09
C LYS A 58 26.74 -11.41 35.64
N HIS A 59 25.73 -10.99 34.89
CA HIS A 59 24.34 -10.99 35.35
C HIS A 59 23.72 -12.38 35.33
N PHE A 60 24.05 -13.19 34.33
CA PHE A 60 23.57 -14.56 34.12
C PHE A 60 24.66 -15.56 34.54
N ALA A 61 25.18 -15.41 35.76
CA ALA A 61 26.33 -16.15 36.29
C ALA A 61 26.05 -17.65 36.52
N GLU A 62 24.77 -18.02 36.62
CA GLU A 62 24.27 -19.39 36.69
C GLU A 62 24.43 -20.16 35.36
N TYR A 63 24.71 -19.46 34.27
CA TYR A 63 24.97 -20.06 32.96
C TYR A 63 26.46 -19.97 32.58
N THR A 64 26.93 -20.91 31.77
CA THR A 64 28.31 -20.85 31.27
C THR A 64 28.53 -19.64 30.37
N GLN A 65 29.69 -19.00 30.48
CA GLN A 65 30.09 -17.87 29.63
C GLN A 65 29.96 -18.18 28.12
N ARG A 66 30.25 -19.42 27.72
CA ARG A 66 30.10 -19.89 26.34
C ARG A 66 28.63 -19.90 25.92
N SER A 67 27.74 -20.40 26.77
CA SER A 67 26.30 -20.43 26.51
C SER A 67 25.74 -19.02 26.35
N VAL A 68 26.01 -18.13 27.31
CA VAL A 68 25.56 -16.72 27.27
C VAL A 68 26.02 -16.06 25.98
N ARG A 69 27.32 -16.10 25.66
CA ARG A 69 27.87 -15.46 24.45
C ARG A 69 27.28 -16.06 23.16
N SER A 70 27.06 -17.37 23.11
CA SER A 70 26.41 -18.05 21.98
C SER A 70 24.98 -17.54 21.79
N THR A 71 24.19 -17.47 22.87
CA THR A 71 22.82 -16.94 22.83
C THR A 71 22.79 -15.48 22.38
N LEU A 72 23.69 -14.62 22.88
CA LEU A 72 23.77 -13.23 22.41
C LEU A 72 24.06 -13.15 20.91
N ALA A 73 24.97 -13.98 20.40
CA ALA A 73 25.26 -14.05 18.96
C ALA A 73 24.04 -14.49 18.15
N GLN A 74 23.25 -15.45 18.64
CA GLN A 74 21.99 -15.85 18.01
C GLN A 74 20.95 -14.72 18.03
N LEU A 75 20.78 -14.02 19.17
CA LEU A 75 19.86 -12.90 19.26
C LEU A 75 20.24 -11.76 18.30
N VAL A 76 21.55 -11.49 18.12
CA VAL A 76 22.04 -10.54 17.12
C VAL A 76 21.76 -11.04 15.70
N LYS A 77 22.08 -12.30 15.39
CA LYS A 77 21.83 -12.92 14.07
C LYS A 77 20.35 -12.81 13.67
N HIS A 78 19.45 -12.98 14.62
CA HIS A 78 18.00 -12.94 14.41
C HIS A 78 17.39 -11.55 14.56
N GLY A 79 18.19 -10.51 14.83
CA GLY A 79 17.74 -9.12 14.91
C GLY A 79 16.96 -8.79 16.19
N LEU A 80 17.06 -9.62 17.23
CA LEU A 80 16.46 -9.36 18.54
C LEU A 80 17.35 -8.44 19.39
N LEU A 81 18.67 -8.56 19.23
CA LEU A 81 19.66 -7.60 19.71
C LEU A 81 20.32 -6.88 18.52
N LEU A 82 20.62 -5.60 18.70
CA LEU A 82 21.34 -4.78 17.75
C LEU A 82 22.69 -4.40 18.34
N ARG A 83 23.71 -4.26 17.49
CA ARG A 83 25.01 -3.73 17.87
C ARG A 83 25.01 -2.21 17.73
N ASN A 84 25.80 -1.53 18.55
CA ASN A 84 25.91 -0.07 18.51
C ASN A 84 26.53 0.46 17.21
N ASP A 85 27.28 -0.37 16.49
CA ASP A 85 27.94 -0.09 15.21
C ASP A 85 27.15 -0.55 13.98
N SER A 86 25.98 -1.19 14.17
CA SER A 86 25.22 -1.76 13.05
C SER A 86 24.37 -0.71 12.33
N PRO A 87 24.20 -0.80 10.99
CA PRO A 87 23.33 0.12 10.25
C PRO A 87 21.84 -0.03 10.64
N GLU A 88 21.41 -1.23 11.05
CA GLU A 88 20.04 -1.51 11.50
C GLU A 88 19.66 -0.68 12.73
N ARG A 89 20.64 -0.32 13.58
CA ARG A 89 20.43 0.55 14.75
C ARG A 89 19.82 1.89 14.38
N LYS A 90 20.20 2.47 13.24
CA LYS A 90 19.63 3.75 12.77
C LYS A 90 18.17 3.57 12.39
N ARG A 91 17.85 2.54 11.60
CA ARG A 91 16.47 2.25 11.16
C ARG A 91 15.54 1.93 12.33
N ASP A 92 15.96 1.06 13.26
CA ASP A 92 15.21 0.71 14.48
C ASP A 92 14.93 1.96 15.34
N GLY A 93 15.95 2.80 15.54
CA GLY A 93 15.82 4.05 16.28
C GLY A 93 14.85 5.03 15.62
N ARG A 94 14.95 5.23 14.29
CA ARG A 94 14.06 6.12 13.53
C ARG A 94 12.61 5.67 13.61
N ILE A 95 12.33 4.38 13.35
CA ILE A 95 10.96 3.84 13.45
C ILE A 95 10.41 4.06 14.85
N ALA A 96 11.16 3.71 15.90
CA ALA A 96 10.69 3.86 17.27
C ALA A 96 10.46 5.32 17.69
N ASN A 97 11.22 6.26 17.13
CA ASN A 97 11.08 7.68 17.45
C ASN A 97 9.95 8.33 16.63
N GLU A 98 10.00 8.24 15.30
CA GLU A 98 9.08 8.92 14.38
C GLU A 98 7.67 8.33 14.45
N TRP A 99 7.53 7.03 14.73
CA TRP A 99 6.23 6.37 14.90
C TRP A 99 5.86 6.17 16.38
N SER A 100 6.58 6.78 17.32
CA SER A 100 6.36 6.60 18.77
C SER A 100 4.88 6.73 19.18
N ALA A 101 4.17 7.73 18.65
CA ALA A 101 2.76 7.97 18.97
C ALA A 101 1.82 6.90 18.40
N TRP A 102 2.23 6.21 17.33
CA TRP A 102 1.42 5.18 16.66
C TRP A 102 1.84 3.76 17.01
N LEU A 103 3.02 3.56 17.61
CA LEU A 103 3.45 2.25 18.10
C LEU A 103 2.72 1.91 19.42
N PRO A 104 2.44 0.62 19.67
CA PRO A 104 2.86 -0.54 18.87
C PRO A 104 2.00 -0.81 17.61
N GLN A 105 0.75 -0.37 17.53
CA GLN A 105 -0.19 -0.85 16.49
C GLN A 105 0.17 -0.40 15.07
N GLY A 106 0.93 0.69 14.94
CA GLY A 106 1.52 1.16 13.68
C GLY A 106 2.50 0.17 13.06
N SER A 107 2.97 -0.83 13.81
CA SER A 107 3.78 -1.92 13.28
C SER A 107 3.16 -2.66 12.11
N PHE A 108 1.82 -2.68 12.01
CA PHE A 108 1.09 -3.27 10.89
C PHE A 108 1.68 -2.81 9.56
N HIS A 109 1.97 -1.51 9.43
CA HIS A 109 2.60 -0.93 8.26
C HIS A 109 3.89 -1.67 7.86
N PHE A 110 4.83 -1.78 8.79
CA PHE A 110 6.13 -2.41 8.56
C PHE A 110 6.02 -3.92 8.35
N CYS A 111 5.13 -4.59 9.08
CA CYS A 111 4.91 -6.04 8.98
C CYS A 111 4.40 -6.45 7.60
N THR A 112 3.61 -5.60 6.93
CA THR A 112 2.96 -5.95 5.65
C THR A 112 3.76 -5.57 4.41
N LYS A 113 4.88 -4.85 4.56
CA LYS A 113 5.74 -4.49 3.42
C LYS A 113 6.35 -5.70 2.75
N ASP A 114 6.54 -5.63 1.43
CA ASP A 114 7.17 -6.64 0.58
C ASP A 114 6.53 -8.03 0.70
N ALA A 115 5.20 -8.08 0.89
CA ALA A 115 4.47 -9.32 0.99
C ALA A 115 4.82 -10.30 -0.15
N ILE A 116 4.85 -11.59 0.20
CA ILE A 116 5.19 -12.66 -0.74
C ILE A 116 3.93 -13.01 -1.52
N TYR A 117 3.83 -12.46 -2.73
CA TYR A 117 2.82 -12.85 -3.69
C TYR A 117 3.34 -14.01 -4.54
N VAL A 118 2.56 -15.09 -4.59
CA VAL A 118 2.83 -16.21 -5.49
C VAL A 118 2.43 -15.80 -6.89
N ASP A 119 3.38 -15.84 -7.83
CA ASP A 119 3.05 -15.67 -9.24
C ASP A 119 2.32 -16.93 -9.73
N ARG A 120 1.10 -16.72 -10.20
CA ARG A 120 0.18 -17.77 -10.67
C ARG A 120 -0.09 -17.69 -12.17
N SER A 121 0.60 -16.80 -12.88
CA SER A 121 0.38 -16.57 -14.32
C SER A 121 0.55 -17.82 -15.18
N ASN A 122 1.51 -18.68 -14.83
CA ASN A 122 1.84 -19.91 -15.55
C ASN A 122 1.20 -21.16 -14.93
N TRP A 123 0.27 -21.01 -13.98
CA TRP A 123 -0.35 -22.17 -13.33
C TRP A 123 -1.44 -22.76 -14.22
N SER A 124 -1.50 -24.09 -14.29
CA SER A 124 -2.60 -24.79 -14.95
C SER A 124 -3.92 -24.54 -14.23
N SER A 125 -5.03 -24.69 -14.96
CA SER A 125 -6.38 -24.60 -14.39
C SER A 125 -6.57 -25.55 -13.21
N ASP A 126 -6.03 -26.77 -13.30
CA ASP A 126 -6.14 -27.76 -12.23
C ASP A 126 -5.35 -27.36 -10.99
N ARG A 127 -4.16 -26.78 -11.15
CA ARG A 127 -3.39 -26.25 -10.03
C ARG A 127 -4.09 -25.05 -9.36
N LEU A 128 -4.73 -24.19 -10.15
CA LEU A 128 -5.54 -23.09 -9.63
C LEU A 128 -6.75 -23.61 -8.84
N LYS A 129 -7.43 -24.64 -9.34
CA LYS A 129 -8.54 -25.30 -8.62
C LYS A 129 -8.07 -25.93 -7.31
N ALA A 130 -6.91 -26.59 -7.30
CA ALA A 130 -6.37 -27.28 -6.12
C ALA A 130 -6.09 -26.34 -4.92
N ILE A 131 -5.86 -25.06 -5.17
CA ILE A 131 -5.62 -24.06 -4.12
C ILE A 131 -6.86 -23.22 -3.76
N LEU A 132 -8.00 -23.45 -4.42
CA LEU A 132 -9.23 -22.79 -4.02
C LEU A 132 -9.62 -23.24 -2.61
N PRO A 133 -10.22 -22.35 -1.80
CA PRO A 133 -10.77 -22.76 -0.51
C PRO A 133 -11.68 -23.97 -0.69
N LYS A 134 -11.45 -25.03 0.10
CA LYS A 134 -12.31 -26.23 0.10
C LYS A 134 -13.70 -25.95 0.67
N THR A 135 -13.83 -24.85 1.41
CA THR A 135 -15.10 -24.34 1.92
C THR A 135 -15.88 -23.62 0.82
N PRO A 136 -17.22 -23.77 0.76
CA PRO A 136 -18.02 -23.02 -0.21
C PRO A 136 -17.85 -21.51 0.00
N GLN A 137 -18.00 -20.75 -1.08
CA GLN A 137 -17.97 -19.29 -1.01
C GLN A 137 -19.05 -18.80 -0.04
N PRO A 138 -18.72 -17.92 0.93
CA PRO A 138 -19.72 -17.29 1.78
C PRO A 138 -20.78 -16.57 0.95
N LYS A 139 -22.00 -16.45 1.48
CA LYS A 139 -23.08 -15.71 0.82
C LYS A 139 -22.65 -14.27 0.54
N LEU A 140 -22.85 -13.82 -0.70
CA LEU A 140 -22.48 -12.46 -1.14
C LEU A 140 -23.34 -11.36 -0.50
N PHE A 141 -24.54 -11.70 -0.05
CA PHE A 141 -25.49 -10.77 0.51
C PHE A 141 -25.86 -11.18 1.94
N LYS A 142 -25.84 -10.19 2.85
CA LYS A 142 -26.37 -10.36 4.20
C LYS A 142 -27.89 -10.46 4.13
N ILE A 143 -28.45 -11.42 4.85
CA ILE A 143 -29.90 -11.53 5.09
C ILE A 143 -30.14 -11.22 6.56
N VAL A 144 -31.00 -10.25 6.84
CA VAL A 144 -31.46 -9.95 8.21
C VAL A 144 -32.77 -10.69 8.43
N LYS A 145 -32.75 -11.72 9.29
CA LYS A 145 -33.95 -12.52 9.60
C LYS A 145 -34.95 -11.69 10.40
N GLY A 146 -36.24 -11.84 10.11
CA GLY A 146 -37.34 -11.17 10.84
C GLY A 146 -37.46 -9.66 10.59
N ALA A 147 -36.59 -9.06 9.77
CA ALA A 147 -36.68 -7.62 9.48
C ALA A 147 -37.82 -7.32 8.50
N ALA A 148 -38.60 -6.28 8.81
CA ALA A 148 -39.53 -5.68 7.87
C ALA A 148 -38.77 -5.17 6.63
N LYS A 149 -39.38 -5.34 5.46
CA LYS A 149 -38.77 -4.99 4.17
C LYS A 149 -39.50 -3.80 3.55
N THR A 150 -38.76 -2.75 3.26
CA THR A 150 -39.23 -1.61 2.46
C THR A 150 -38.59 -1.70 1.07
N LEU A 151 -39.41 -1.75 0.03
CA LEU A 151 -38.92 -1.68 -1.34
C LEU A 151 -38.51 -0.24 -1.65
N LEU A 152 -37.31 -0.07 -2.20
CA LEU A 152 -36.88 1.22 -2.74
C LEU A 152 -37.46 1.41 -4.15
N PRO A 153 -37.65 2.67 -4.61
CA PRO A 153 -38.09 2.96 -5.98
C PRO A 153 -37.18 2.35 -7.06
N SER A 154 -37.69 2.32 -8.29
CA SER A 154 -36.95 1.80 -9.44
C SER A 154 -35.61 2.54 -9.63
N ARG A 155 -34.59 1.80 -10.07
CA ARG A 155 -33.23 2.31 -10.27
C ARG A 155 -33.11 3.05 -11.60
N VAL A 156 -33.84 4.15 -11.74
CA VAL A 156 -33.79 5.02 -12.91
C VAL A 156 -32.91 6.22 -12.57
N PHE A 157 -31.89 6.45 -13.40
CA PHE A 157 -30.98 7.57 -13.27
C PHE A 157 -31.04 8.41 -14.56
N PRO A 158 -30.89 9.74 -14.47
CA PRO A 158 -30.78 10.57 -15.67
C PRO A 158 -29.53 10.18 -16.47
N ASP A 159 -29.64 10.18 -17.79
CA ASP A 159 -28.48 9.98 -18.65
C ASP A 159 -27.58 11.22 -18.59
N SER A 160 -26.50 11.11 -17.81
CA SER A 160 -25.53 12.17 -17.58
C SER A 160 -24.13 11.59 -17.68
N GLU A 161 -23.15 12.45 -17.97
CA GLU A 161 -21.75 12.05 -18.03
C GLU A 161 -21.29 11.35 -16.74
N PHE A 162 -21.67 11.91 -15.59
CA PHE A 162 -21.37 11.32 -14.28
C PHE A 162 -21.88 9.89 -14.15
N VAL A 163 -23.15 9.63 -14.50
CA VAL A 163 -23.74 8.30 -14.45
C VAL A 163 -23.04 7.37 -15.44
N ARG A 164 -22.76 7.82 -16.67
CA ARG A 164 -22.05 7.02 -17.68
C ARG A 164 -20.65 6.62 -17.23
N VAL A 165 -19.89 7.54 -16.62
CA VAL A 165 -18.54 7.27 -16.09
C VAL A 165 -18.61 6.27 -14.94
N LEU A 166 -19.49 6.48 -13.97
CA LEU A 166 -19.66 5.57 -12.83
C LEU A 166 -20.00 4.14 -13.27
N MET A 167 -20.92 4.00 -14.22
CA MET A 167 -21.36 2.69 -14.73
C MET A 167 -20.33 2.04 -15.65
N SER A 168 -19.52 2.83 -16.36
CA SER A 168 -18.49 2.31 -17.28
C SER A 168 -17.19 1.94 -16.60
N ARG A 169 -16.91 2.54 -15.44
CA ARG A 169 -15.66 2.32 -14.70
C ARG A 169 -15.49 0.84 -14.39
N LYS A 170 -14.36 0.29 -14.81
CA LYS A 170 -13.95 -1.10 -14.54
C LYS A 170 -12.43 -1.20 -14.48
N THR A 171 -11.95 -2.28 -13.89
CA THR A 171 -10.51 -2.59 -13.85
C THR A 171 -10.10 -3.27 -15.15
N HIS A 172 -9.10 -2.72 -15.83
CA HIS A 172 -8.53 -3.28 -17.06
C HIS A 172 -7.23 -4.02 -16.78
N ARG A 173 -6.98 -5.09 -17.54
CA ARG A 173 -5.72 -5.87 -17.47
C ARG A 173 -5.13 -6.15 -18.86
N GLN A 174 -5.66 -5.49 -19.88
CA GLN A 174 -5.24 -5.58 -21.26
C GLN A 174 -5.19 -4.15 -21.81
N PHE A 175 -4.09 -3.81 -22.47
CA PHE A 175 -3.79 -2.45 -22.92
C PHE A 175 -3.25 -2.47 -24.34
N SER A 176 -3.60 -1.44 -25.11
CA SER A 176 -2.97 -1.14 -26.39
C SER A 176 -1.50 -0.75 -26.20
N LYS A 177 -0.70 -0.96 -27.25
CA LYS A 177 0.71 -0.53 -27.29
C LYS A 177 0.88 0.98 -27.60
N GLN A 178 -0.20 1.67 -27.93
CA GLN A 178 -0.21 3.11 -28.20
C GLN A 178 0.30 3.94 -27.01
N GLN A 179 0.85 5.11 -27.31
CA GLN A 179 1.33 6.09 -26.33
C GLN A 179 0.18 6.96 -25.82
N LEU A 180 0.28 7.42 -24.57
CA LEU A 180 -0.62 8.45 -24.03
C LEU A 180 -0.06 9.85 -24.31
N PRO A 181 -0.87 10.83 -24.75
CA PRO A 181 -0.44 12.23 -24.78
C PRO A 181 -0.07 12.73 -23.36
N LEU A 182 0.97 13.57 -23.25
CA LEU A 182 1.36 14.18 -21.98
C LEU A 182 0.23 15.02 -21.40
N GLU A 183 -0.57 15.66 -22.25
CA GLU A 183 -1.73 16.47 -21.88
C GLU A 183 -2.76 15.64 -21.10
N THR A 184 -3.00 14.39 -21.52
CA THR A 184 -3.89 13.46 -20.82
C THR A 184 -3.34 13.06 -19.45
N VAL A 185 -2.02 12.86 -19.35
CA VAL A 185 -1.36 12.59 -18.06
C VAL A 185 -1.43 13.81 -17.15
N SER A 186 -1.24 15.01 -17.70
CA SER A 186 -1.37 16.29 -16.99
C SER A 186 -2.78 16.47 -16.40
N GLN A 187 -3.82 16.17 -17.19
CA GLN A 187 -5.21 16.19 -16.74
C GLN A 187 -5.46 15.21 -15.58
N LEU A 188 -4.95 13.97 -15.67
CA LEU A 188 -5.02 13.01 -14.56
C LEU A 188 -4.35 13.54 -13.30
N LEU A 189 -3.12 14.06 -13.41
CA LEU A 189 -2.37 14.59 -12.28
C LEU A 189 -3.11 15.75 -11.60
N SER A 190 -3.62 16.69 -12.40
CA SER A 190 -4.38 17.84 -11.93
C SER A 190 -5.68 17.41 -11.24
N LEU A 191 -6.50 16.60 -11.90
CA LEU A 191 -7.82 16.21 -11.39
C LEU A 191 -7.77 15.33 -10.14
N VAL A 192 -6.70 14.54 -9.95
CA VAL A 192 -6.61 13.58 -8.85
C VAL A 192 -5.76 14.12 -7.69
N TRP A 193 -4.59 14.70 -7.97
CA TRP A 193 -3.62 15.12 -6.95
C TRP A 193 -3.37 16.62 -6.91
N GLY A 194 -3.86 17.38 -7.90
CA GLY A 194 -3.70 18.83 -7.99
C GLY A 194 -4.38 19.59 -6.84
N VAL A 195 -3.89 20.80 -6.59
CA VAL A 195 -4.48 21.73 -5.63
C VAL A 195 -5.50 22.59 -6.37
N ASN A 196 -6.78 22.45 -6.03
CA ASN A 196 -7.88 23.20 -6.64
C ASN A 196 -8.17 24.52 -5.94
N GLY A 197 -7.52 24.76 -4.80
CA GLY A 197 -7.68 25.97 -4.01
C GLY A 197 -7.23 25.77 -2.57
N TYR A 198 -7.60 26.74 -1.74
CA TYR A 198 -7.25 26.75 -0.32
C TYR A 198 -8.47 27.05 0.54
N LEU A 199 -8.54 26.40 1.69
CA LEU A 199 -9.50 26.70 2.75
C LEU A 199 -8.77 27.38 3.90
N TYR A 200 -9.38 28.40 4.51
CA TYR A 200 -8.79 29.08 5.66
C TYR A 200 -9.57 28.73 6.93
N THR A 201 -8.83 28.38 7.98
CA THR A 201 -9.41 28.04 9.29
C THR A 201 -8.72 28.83 10.39
N ARG A 202 -9.48 29.25 11.41
CA ARG A 202 -8.93 30.00 12.55
C ARG A 202 -7.84 29.22 13.30
N ARG A 203 -7.98 27.89 13.39
CA ARG A 203 -7.09 27.03 14.19
C ARG A 203 -5.88 26.50 13.41
N PHE A 204 -6.01 26.27 12.11
CA PHE A 204 -4.98 25.58 11.31
C PHE A 204 -4.51 26.37 10.09
N GLY A 205 -4.94 27.63 9.95
CA GLY A 205 -4.54 28.50 8.85
C GLY A 205 -5.00 27.98 7.49
N ARG A 206 -4.11 28.11 6.50
CA ARG A 206 -4.34 27.77 5.09
C ARG A 206 -4.20 26.26 4.85
N LEU A 207 -5.26 25.63 4.37
CA LEU A 207 -5.37 24.19 4.11
C LEU A 207 -5.60 23.93 2.62
N LEU A 208 -5.10 22.80 2.11
CA LEU A 208 -5.30 22.43 0.70
C LEU A 208 -6.73 21.95 0.45
N HIS A 209 -7.31 22.45 -0.64
CA HIS A 209 -8.54 21.92 -1.22
C HIS A 209 -8.20 21.11 -2.48
N LYS A 210 -8.62 19.84 -2.50
CA LYS A 210 -8.45 18.91 -3.63
C LYS A 210 -9.78 18.22 -3.92
N THR A 211 -9.90 17.59 -5.08
CA THR A 211 -11.08 16.81 -5.47
C THR A 211 -11.33 15.61 -4.55
N SER A 212 -10.28 14.90 -4.16
CA SER A 212 -10.34 13.82 -3.18
C SER A 212 -10.30 14.36 -1.76
N THR A 213 -11.12 13.77 -0.88
CA THR A 213 -11.17 14.12 0.53
C THR A 213 -9.94 13.59 1.27
N SER A 214 -9.54 14.30 2.33
CA SER A 214 -8.48 13.87 3.23
C SER A 214 -8.84 14.19 4.68
N GLY A 215 -8.53 13.26 5.58
CA GLY A 215 -8.75 13.44 7.01
C GLY A 215 -8.17 14.75 7.55
N GLY A 216 -9.04 15.64 8.03
CA GLY A 216 -8.62 16.95 8.57
C GLY A 216 -7.90 17.84 7.56
N ALA A 217 -8.10 17.62 6.26
CA ALA A 217 -7.41 18.27 5.15
C ALA A 217 -5.88 18.24 5.29
N ARG A 218 -5.32 17.09 5.73
CA ARG A 218 -3.87 16.91 5.90
C ARG A 218 -3.15 16.53 4.61
N HIS A 219 -3.85 15.85 3.69
CA HIS A 219 -3.33 15.40 2.40
C HIS A 219 -1.94 14.74 2.52
N PRO A 220 -1.83 13.61 3.23
CA PRO A 220 -0.57 12.90 3.38
C PRO A 220 -0.07 12.32 2.05
N GLY A 221 -0.96 12.12 1.07
CA GLY A 221 -0.67 11.43 -0.18
C GLY A 221 0.14 12.27 -1.17
N GLU A 222 1.28 11.74 -1.61
CA GLU A 222 2.03 12.21 -2.78
C GLU A 222 1.86 11.23 -3.95
N VAL A 223 2.28 11.63 -5.15
CA VAL A 223 2.26 10.75 -6.32
C VAL A 223 3.54 10.86 -7.12
N TYR A 224 4.07 9.69 -7.49
CA TYR A 224 5.19 9.56 -8.40
C TYR A 224 4.72 8.90 -9.69
N LEU A 225 4.98 9.56 -10.82
CA LEU A 225 4.68 9.06 -12.14
C LEU A 225 5.84 8.21 -12.65
N MET A 226 5.57 6.94 -12.93
CA MET A 226 6.43 6.11 -13.76
C MET A 226 5.90 6.16 -15.21
N ALA A 227 6.50 7.01 -16.04
CA ALA A 227 6.16 7.15 -17.44
C ALA A 227 6.85 6.06 -18.27
N LEU A 228 6.08 5.17 -18.91
CA LEU A 228 6.62 4.10 -19.76
C LEU A 228 6.44 4.42 -21.25
N ARG A 229 5.25 4.89 -21.63
CA ARG A 229 4.87 5.23 -23.01
C ARG A 229 3.98 6.47 -23.03
N VAL A 230 4.59 7.63 -22.76
CA VAL A 230 3.92 8.94 -22.77
C VAL A 230 4.56 9.79 -23.87
N LYS A 231 3.77 10.24 -24.84
CA LYS A 231 4.22 11.12 -25.92
C LYS A 231 4.54 12.50 -25.33
N GLY A 232 5.71 13.05 -25.66
CA GLY A 232 6.15 14.36 -25.13
C GLY A 232 6.83 14.30 -23.77
N LEU A 233 7.01 13.11 -23.19
CA LEU A 233 7.74 12.91 -21.93
C LEU A 233 8.70 11.72 -22.06
N LYS A 234 9.96 11.92 -21.68
CA LYS A 234 10.94 10.82 -21.66
C LYS A 234 10.46 9.71 -20.73
N ALA A 235 10.76 8.46 -21.06
CA ALA A 235 10.51 7.37 -20.11
C ALA A 235 11.32 7.63 -18.84
N GLY A 236 10.67 7.60 -17.68
CA GLY A 236 11.31 7.91 -16.42
C GLY A 236 10.40 7.75 -15.22
N LEU A 237 10.94 8.11 -14.08
CA LEU A 237 10.28 8.23 -12.80
C LEU A 237 10.32 9.69 -12.39
N TYR A 238 9.16 10.22 -12.03
CA TYR A 238 8.94 11.64 -11.76
C TYR A 238 8.15 11.81 -10.47
N HIS A 239 8.46 12.84 -9.69
CA HIS A 239 7.59 13.34 -8.62
C HIS A 239 6.66 14.41 -9.20
N TYR A 240 5.37 14.37 -8.86
CA TYR A 240 4.45 15.45 -9.24
C TYR A 240 4.40 16.51 -8.14
N GLN A 241 4.82 17.74 -8.48
CA GLN A 241 4.71 18.90 -7.60
C GLN A 241 3.35 19.57 -7.79
N PRO A 242 2.38 19.38 -6.88
CA PRO A 242 1.02 19.84 -7.10
C PRO A 242 0.85 21.35 -6.96
N ALA A 243 1.79 22.05 -6.30
CA ALA A 243 1.73 23.50 -6.12
C ALA A 243 2.04 24.28 -7.42
N THR A 244 2.94 23.75 -8.25
CA THR A 244 3.37 24.38 -9.50
C THR A 244 2.91 23.63 -10.75
N HIS A 245 2.20 22.51 -10.58
CA HIS A 245 1.76 21.62 -11.65
C HIS A 245 2.91 21.15 -12.55
N GLN A 246 3.97 20.60 -11.93
CA GLN A 246 5.19 20.19 -12.64
C GLN A 246 5.60 18.76 -12.30
N LEU A 247 6.38 18.15 -13.20
CA LEU A 247 7.02 16.85 -13.00
C LEU A 247 8.52 17.04 -12.76
N GLU A 248 8.96 16.66 -11.57
CA GLU A 248 10.37 16.68 -11.17
C GLU A 248 11.00 15.33 -11.52
N THR A 249 12.07 15.32 -12.32
CA THR A 249 12.70 14.07 -12.76
C THR A 249 13.51 13.45 -11.63
N ILE A 250 13.19 12.21 -11.24
CA ILE A 250 13.97 11.43 -10.26
C ILE A 250 14.98 10.55 -10.99
N SER A 251 14.52 9.87 -12.03
CA SER A 251 15.36 8.92 -12.79
C SER A 251 14.84 8.77 -14.20
N THR A 252 15.73 8.72 -15.18
CA THR A 252 15.40 8.34 -16.56
C THR A 252 15.57 6.85 -16.82
N ASN A 253 15.91 6.06 -15.80
CA ASN A 253 16.13 4.63 -15.91
C ASN A 253 14.88 3.86 -15.47
N THR A 254 13.91 3.74 -16.38
CA THR A 254 12.68 2.98 -16.16
C THR A 254 12.46 1.93 -17.25
N SER A 255 11.71 0.88 -16.94
CA SER A 255 11.32 -0.13 -17.92
C SER A 255 10.04 -0.85 -17.52
N PRO A 256 9.33 -1.47 -18.48
CA PRO A 256 8.21 -2.37 -18.19
C PRO A 256 8.57 -3.51 -17.22
N ASN A 257 9.83 -3.97 -17.23
CA ASN A 257 10.29 -5.00 -16.28
C ASN A 257 10.40 -4.46 -14.86
N LYS A 258 10.84 -3.21 -14.65
CA LYS A 258 10.78 -2.56 -13.33
C LYS A 258 9.33 -2.44 -12.84
N ALA A 259 8.41 -2.01 -13.71
CA ALA A 259 6.98 -1.89 -13.39
C ALA A 259 6.38 -3.23 -12.94
N TRP A 260 6.73 -4.31 -13.61
CA TRP A 260 6.36 -5.68 -13.23
C TRP A 260 6.91 -6.09 -11.87
N LEU A 261 8.19 -5.78 -11.59
CA LEU A 261 8.80 -6.07 -10.29
C LEU A 261 8.16 -5.27 -9.15
N TYR A 262 7.90 -3.97 -9.37
CA TYR A 262 7.24 -3.09 -8.41
C TYR A 262 5.88 -3.64 -7.99
N CYS A 263 5.09 -4.11 -8.95
CA CYS A 263 3.75 -4.65 -8.71
C CYS A 263 3.75 -6.16 -8.47
N ALA A 264 4.75 -6.67 -7.73
CA ALA A 264 4.84 -8.07 -7.30
C ALA A 264 4.61 -9.10 -8.43
N ARG A 265 5.20 -8.83 -9.59
CA ARG A 265 5.18 -9.69 -10.79
C ARG A 265 3.82 -9.86 -11.47
N GLN A 266 2.87 -8.95 -11.24
CA GLN A 266 1.60 -8.95 -11.97
C GLN A 266 1.82 -8.64 -13.47
N HIS A 267 1.62 -9.63 -14.34
CA HIS A 267 1.99 -9.55 -15.76
C HIS A 267 1.31 -8.42 -16.55
N PHE A 268 0.04 -8.11 -16.25
CA PHE A 268 -0.70 -7.07 -16.97
C PHE A 268 -0.07 -5.68 -16.82
N VAL A 269 0.67 -5.44 -15.73
CA VAL A 269 1.32 -4.16 -15.43
C VAL A 269 2.39 -3.80 -16.47
N LYS A 270 3.08 -4.79 -17.07
CA LYS A 270 4.09 -4.55 -18.13
C LYS A 270 3.54 -3.76 -19.31
N ASN A 271 2.26 -3.94 -19.59
CA ASN A 271 1.61 -3.37 -20.76
C ASN A 271 0.95 -2.02 -20.47
N ALA A 272 0.99 -1.51 -19.23
CA ALA A 272 0.53 -0.16 -18.91
C ALA A 272 1.38 0.89 -19.64
N ALA A 273 0.80 2.06 -19.91
CA ALA A 273 1.52 3.20 -20.49
C ALA A 273 2.12 4.11 -19.41
N ALA A 274 1.51 4.16 -18.23
CA ALA A 274 2.01 4.88 -17.06
C ALA A 274 1.52 4.23 -15.76
N LEU A 275 2.35 4.31 -14.71
CA LEU A 275 1.96 3.99 -13.33
C LEU A 275 2.05 5.24 -12.45
N PHE A 276 1.19 5.30 -11.46
CA PHE A 276 1.09 6.34 -10.45
C PHE A 276 1.30 5.67 -9.10
N LEU A 277 2.51 5.83 -8.55
CA LEU A 277 2.93 5.26 -7.28
C LEU A 277 2.50 6.25 -6.19
N MET A 278 1.46 5.89 -5.44
CA MET A 278 0.93 6.71 -4.36
C MET A 278 1.69 6.39 -3.07
N THR A 279 2.33 7.41 -2.51
CA THR A 279 2.99 7.33 -1.21
C THR A 279 2.22 8.13 -0.16
N ALA A 280 2.60 8.03 1.10
CA ALA A 280 2.11 8.91 2.15
C ALA A 280 3.27 9.42 3.00
N VAL A 281 3.33 10.74 3.17
CA VAL A 281 4.15 11.43 4.16
C VAL A 281 3.38 11.41 5.48
N PHE A 282 3.69 10.46 6.37
CA PHE A 282 2.89 10.16 7.55
C PHE A 282 2.86 11.31 8.56
N GLU A 283 3.95 12.07 8.65
CA GLU A 283 4.08 13.21 9.56
C GLU A 283 2.97 14.25 9.36
N ARG A 284 2.52 14.48 8.12
CA ARG A 284 1.43 15.42 7.81
C ARG A 284 0.14 15.07 8.57
N THR A 285 -0.12 13.78 8.75
CA THR A 285 -1.28 13.28 9.51
C THR A 285 -0.96 13.19 11.00
N MET A 286 0.22 12.66 11.37
CA MET A 286 0.64 12.50 12.77
C MET A 286 0.69 13.82 13.53
N TRP A 287 1.11 14.91 12.87
CA TRP A 287 1.16 16.25 13.45
C TRP A 287 -0.17 16.68 14.07
N LYS A 288 -1.29 16.35 13.41
CA LYS A 288 -2.64 16.65 13.91
C LYS A 288 -3.23 15.50 14.74
N TYR A 289 -2.93 14.26 14.37
CA TYR A 289 -3.56 13.06 14.93
C TYR A 289 -2.52 12.10 15.51
N GLN A 290 -2.21 12.29 16.79
CA GLN A 290 -1.25 11.44 17.50
C GLN A 290 -1.77 10.03 17.79
N HIS A 291 -3.08 9.78 17.70
CA HIS A 291 -3.64 8.45 17.95
C HIS A 291 -3.55 7.54 16.71
N VAL A 292 -3.06 6.30 16.89
CA VAL A 292 -2.78 5.32 15.81
C VAL A 292 -3.95 5.02 14.87
N ARG A 293 -5.19 5.22 15.32
CA ARG A 293 -6.39 5.13 14.46
C ARG A 293 -6.27 5.97 13.19
N ALA A 294 -5.53 7.08 13.23
CA ALA A 294 -5.27 7.94 12.09
C ALA A 294 -4.53 7.23 10.94
N TYR A 295 -3.78 6.16 11.19
CA TYR A 295 -3.19 5.35 10.12
C TYR A 295 -4.27 4.77 9.18
N ARG A 296 -5.44 4.39 9.71
CA ARG A 296 -6.57 3.94 8.87
C ARG A 296 -7.07 5.06 7.95
N VAL A 297 -7.04 6.30 8.43
CA VAL A 297 -7.44 7.47 7.64
C VAL A 297 -6.47 7.68 6.49
N VAL A 298 -5.17 7.51 6.71
CA VAL A 298 -4.16 7.54 5.63
C VAL A 298 -4.47 6.50 4.55
N LEU A 299 -4.86 5.28 4.92
CA LEU A 299 -5.26 4.24 3.96
C LEU A 299 -6.56 4.60 3.21
N LEU A 300 -7.53 5.21 3.89
CA LEU A 300 -8.76 5.68 3.26
C LEU A 300 -8.49 6.81 2.26
N ASP A 301 -7.60 7.75 2.60
CA ASP A 301 -7.18 8.84 1.72
C ASP A 301 -6.57 8.27 0.42
N ALA A 302 -5.71 7.25 0.50
CA ALA A 302 -5.17 6.56 -0.67
C ALA A 302 -6.28 5.87 -1.50
N GLY A 303 -7.29 5.31 -0.84
CA GLY A 303 -8.48 4.74 -1.50
C GLY A 303 -9.31 5.79 -2.23
N HIS A 304 -9.54 6.95 -1.62
CA HIS A 304 -10.25 8.08 -2.24
C HIS A 304 -9.52 8.58 -3.48
N LEU A 305 -8.20 8.80 -3.38
CA LEU A 305 -7.37 9.19 -4.52
C LEU A 305 -7.44 8.16 -5.65
N CYS A 306 -7.37 6.88 -5.33
CA CYS A 306 -7.45 5.84 -6.36
C CYS A 306 -8.82 5.73 -7.02
N GLN A 307 -9.91 5.94 -6.29
CA GLN A 307 -11.24 5.95 -6.90
C GLN A 307 -11.42 7.17 -7.80
N THR A 308 -10.98 8.35 -7.36
CA THR A 308 -10.95 9.56 -8.21
C THR A 308 -10.11 9.32 -9.46
N PHE A 309 -8.95 8.68 -9.34
CA PHE A 309 -8.13 8.26 -10.48
C PHE A 309 -8.89 7.35 -11.45
N CYS A 310 -9.57 6.31 -10.94
CA CYS A 310 -10.32 5.39 -11.80
C CYS A 310 -11.42 6.10 -12.58
N LEU A 311 -12.12 7.05 -11.95
CA LEU A 311 -13.19 7.81 -12.59
C LEU A 311 -12.64 8.81 -13.61
N ALA A 312 -11.63 9.59 -13.26
CA ALA A 312 -10.97 10.53 -14.17
C ALA A 312 -10.36 9.82 -15.39
N ALA A 313 -9.71 8.68 -15.18
CA ALA A 313 -9.18 7.86 -16.27
C ALA A 313 -10.29 7.30 -17.16
N THR A 314 -11.39 6.81 -16.58
CA THR A 314 -12.53 6.30 -17.34
C THR A 314 -13.17 7.42 -18.18
N TRP A 315 -13.31 8.62 -17.60
CA TRP A 315 -13.82 9.81 -18.28
C TRP A 315 -12.93 10.23 -19.47
N LEU A 316 -11.60 10.16 -19.31
CA LEU A 316 -10.62 10.39 -20.37
C LEU A 316 -10.53 9.24 -21.40
N GLY A 317 -11.42 8.23 -21.33
CA GLY A 317 -11.43 7.09 -22.25
C GLY A 317 -10.26 6.10 -22.06
N LEU A 318 -9.57 6.17 -20.92
CA LEU A 318 -8.45 5.30 -20.58
C LEU A 318 -8.92 4.00 -19.92
N ALA A 319 -8.02 3.03 -19.85
CA ALA A 319 -8.18 1.76 -19.18
C ALA A 319 -7.44 1.79 -17.82
N PRO A 320 -8.09 2.11 -16.69
CA PRO A 320 -7.44 2.13 -15.39
C PRO A 320 -7.34 0.75 -14.73
N PHE A 321 -6.37 0.60 -13.86
CA PHE A 321 -6.29 -0.45 -12.86
C PHE A 321 -5.61 0.06 -11.59
N CYS A 322 -5.69 -0.75 -10.53
CA CYS A 322 -5.05 -0.47 -9.26
C CYS A 322 -4.60 -1.77 -8.58
N THR A 323 -3.54 -1.69 -7.79
CA THR A 323 -3.01 -2.84 -7.05
C THR A 323 -2.23 -2.40 -5.81
N ALA A 324 -2.46 -3.10 -4.70
CA ALA A 324 -1.68 -2.99 -3.46
C ALA A 324 -0.70 -4.16 -3.29
N ALA A 325 -0.53 -4.99 -4.32
CA ALA A 325 0.47 -6.05 -4.31
C ALA A 325 1.81 -5.50 -4.80
N LEU A 326 2.65 -5.08 -3.85
CA LEU A 326 3.83 -4.26 -4.10
C LEU A 326 5.14 -4.91 -3.61
N LYS A 327 6.25 -4.41 -4.14
CA LYS A 327 7.59 -4.55 -3.58
C LYS A 327 8.02 -3.21 -3.00
N ASP A 328 7.49 -2.90 -1.82
CA ASP A 328 7.62 -1.64 -1.11
C ASP A 328 9.08 -1.17 -1.00
N THR A 329 9.98 -2.00 -0.46
CA THR A 329 11.38 -1.60 -0.26
C THR A 329 12.09 -1.33 -1.59
N LEU A 330 11.70 -2.05 -2.66
CA LEU A 330 12.24 -1.82 -3.99
C LEU A 330 11.76 -0.47 -4.56
N ILE A 331 10.46 -0.19 -4.45
CA ILE A 331 9.88 1.08 -4.91
C ILE A 331 10.50 2.25 -4.12
N GLU A 332 10.48 2.17 -2.79
CA GLU A 332 10.98 3.22 -1.90
C GLU A 332 12.43 3.60 -2.20
N ARG A 333 13.30 2.61 -2.40
CA ARG A 333 14.70 2.84 -2.76
C ARG A 333 14.84 3.57 -4.09
N GLU A 334 14.03 3.24 -5.09
CA GLU A 334 14.10 3.86 -6.43
C GLU A 334 13.47 5.26 -6.45
N LEU A 335 12.50 5.53 -5.56
CA LEU A 335 11.96 6.87 -5.32
C LEU A 335 12.92 7.74 -4.48
N GLY A 336 13.87 7.14 -3.76
CA GLY A 336 14.75 7.86 -2.84
C GLY A 336 14.11 8.18 -1.48
N ILE A 337 13.03 7.48 -1.10
CA ILE A 337 12.33 7.66 0.18
C ILE A 337 12.73 6.57 1.18
N ASP A 338 12.55 6.84 2.47
CA ASP A 338 13.11 5.99 3.53
C ASP A 338 12.24 4.80 3.97
N GLY A 339 10.96 4.78 3.58
CA GLY A 339 10.00 3.78 4.01
C GLY A 339 9.63 3.87 5.50
N ILE A 340 9.88 5.01 6.14
CA ILE A 340 9.58 5.31 7.56
C ILE A 340 8.72 6.56 7.63
N GLY A 341 9.25 7.72 7.23
CA GLY A 341 8.52 8.99 7.21
C GLY A 341 7.62 9.11 5.98
N GLU A 342 8.06 8.52 4.87
CA GLU A 342 7.29 8.37 3.64
C GLU A 342 7.37 6.92 3.13
N SER A 343 6.23 6.37 2.72
CA SER A 343 6.15 4.99 2.20
C SER A 343 5.16 4.90 1.06
N VAL A 344 5.44 4.03 0.09
CA VAL A 344 4.43 3.62 -0.91
C VAL A 344 3.29 2.88 -0.23
N LEU A 345 2.06 3.15 -0.68
CA LEU A 345 0.84 2.51 -0.17
C LEU A 345 0.05 1.81 -1.28
N TYR A 346 0.03 2.41 -2.47
CA TYR A 346 -0.87 1.96 -3.53
C TYR A 346 -0.31 2.31 -4.90
N VAL A 347 -0.56 1.47 -5.90
CA VAL A 347 -0.20 1.78 -7.29
C VAL A 347 -1.46 1.77 -8.14
N ALA A 348 -1.66 2.83 -8.90
CA ALA A 348 -2.62 2.87 -9.99
C ALA A 348 -1.89 2.91 -11.33
N GLY A 349 -2.54 2.47 -12.39
CA GLY A 349 -1.95 2.51 -13.72
C GLY A 349 -3.00 2.64 -14.81
N VAL A 350 -2.57 3.16 -15.95
CA VAL A 350 -3.42 3.34 -17.13
C VAL A 350 -2.70 2.91 -18.40
N GLY A 351 -3.50 2.50 -19.36
CA GLY A 351 -3.14 2.47 -20.77
C GLY A 351 -4.38 2.80 -21.60
N LEU A 352 -4.26 2.67 -22.91
CA LEU A 352 -5.43 2.71 -23.79
C LEU A 352 -6.09 1.33 -23.81
N PRO A 353 -7.44 1.24 -23.84
CA PRO A 353 -8.12 -0.03 -24.07
C PRO A 353 -7.64 -0.67 -25.37
N THR A 354 -7.45 -1.99 -25.38
CA THR A 354 -7.33 -2.73 -26.65
C THR A 354 -8.63 -2.53 -27.41
N THR A 355 -8.59 -1.91 -28.59
CA THR A 355 -9.77 -1.69 -29.44
C THR A 355 -10.51 -3.02 -29.62
N SER A 356 -11.64 -3.20 -28.93
CA SER A 356 -12.66 -4.11 -29.41
C SER A 356 -13.61 -3.26 -30.24
N VAL A 357 -13.77 -3.62 -31.50
CA VAL A 357 -14.77 -3.09 -32.45
C VAL A 357 -16.21 -3.15 -31.86
N ARG A 358 -16.41 -3.81 -30.71
CA ARG A 358 -17.69 -3.96 -30.00
C ARG A 358 -18.15 -2.75 -29.16
N ALA A 359 -17.28 -1.80 -28.80
CA ALA A 359 -17.68 -0.74 -27.87
C ALA A 359 -18.68 0.29 -28.46
N ARG A 360 -18.77 0.40 -29.80
CA ARG A 360 -19.75 1.31 -30.45
C ARG A 360 -21.18 0.77 -30.51
N ARG A 361 -21.46 -0.49 -30.15
CA ARG A 361 -22.80 -1.12 -30.36
C ARG A 361 -23.53 -1.62 -29.10
N GLN A 362 -22.96 -1.53 -27.90
CA GLN A 362 -23.60 -2.10 -26.71
C GLN A 362 -24.52 -1.16 -25.92
N PHE A 363 -24.47 0.15 -26.14
CA PHE A 363 -25.32 1.10 -25.41
C PHE A 363 -26.76 1.22 -25.94
N SER A 364 -27.09 0.57 -27.06
CA SER A 364 -28.44 0.62 -27.66
C SER A 364 -29.36 -0.57 -27.29
N ARG A 365 -28.90 -1.60 -26.57
CA ARG A 365 -29.68 -2.87 -26.44
C ARG A 365 -30.29 -3.20 -25.09
N ASN A 366 -30.09 -2.38 -24.04
CA ASN A 366 -30.65 -2.69 -22.71
C ASN A 366 -31.99 -1.99 -22.37
N ALA A 367 -32.58 -1.23 -23.31
CA ALA A 367 -33.88 -0.59 -23.10
C ALA A 367 -35.10 -1.53 -23.29
N GLY A 368 -34.93 -2.79 -23.70
CA GLY A 368 -36.04 -3.63 -24.19
C GLY A 368 -36.25 -5.00 -23.55
N ARG A 369 -35.68 -5.32 -22.37
CA ARG A 369 -35.79 -6.68 -21.79
C ARG A 369 -36.52 -6.80 -20.44
N HIS A 370 -37.33 -5.82 -20.06
CA HIS A 370 -38.17 -5.91 -18.86
C HIS A 370 -39.69 -5.81 -19.10
N ALA A 371 -40.15 -5.98 -20.33
CA ALA A 371 -41.58 -6.10 -20.63
C ALA A 371 -41.84 -7.38 -21.43
N ALA A 372 -42.04 -8.49 -20.72
CA ALA A 372 -42.82 -9.64 -21.17
C ALA A 372 -42.92 -10.68 -20.05
N ASN A 373 -44.03 -10.70 -19.32
CA ASN A 373 -44.78 -11.95 -19.21
C ASN A 373 -46.27 -11.63 -19.00
N PRO A 374 -47.18 -12.16 -19.84
CA PRO A 374 -48.60 -11.88 -19.77
C PRO A 374 -49.29 -12.76 -18.72
N SER A 375 -50.39 -12.22 -18.23
CA SER A 375 -51.49 -12.90 -17.55
C SER A 375 -51.89 -14.25 -18.19
N LYS A 376 -52.01 -15.27 -17.34
CA LYS A 376 -53.04 -16.33 -17.36
C LYS A 376 -53.30 -16.63 -15.88
N GLY A 377 -54.47 -16.44 -15.30
CA GLY A 377 -55.79 -16.88 -15.75
C GLY A 377 -56.20 -17.99 -14.80
N GLU A 378 -57.18 -17.71 -13.94
CA GLU A 378 -57.84 -18.61 -12.99
C GLU A 378 -58.37 -19.87 -13.68
N VAL A 379 -58.17 -21.04 -13.06
CA VAL A 379 -59.21 -22.00 -12.61
C VAL A 379 -58.65 -22.73 -11.38
#